data_AF-A0A8S1C5Y4-F1
#
_entry.id   AF-A0A8S1C5Y4-F1
#
_cell.length_a   1.000
_cell.length_b   1.000
_cell.length_c   1.000
_cell.angle_alpha   90.00
_cell.angle_beta   90.00
_cell.angle_gamma   90.00
#
_symmetry.space_group_name_H-M   'P 1'
#
loop_
_entity.id
_entity.type
_entity.pdbx_description
1 polymer ?
#
loop_
_entity_poly.entity_id
_entity_poly.type
_entity_poly.pdbx_seq_one_letter_code
_entity_poly.pdbx_strand_id
1 'polypeptide(L)'
;MRKRQLERKLEDEEDNAQRRKQRQKGMAEKRVQLEAELTTQRKKVADAAAAANVVGERVNTQKDRSSILREIERQNSVIKILNAELEDVNVVKAELVAKNLAEIEDSMKKRVSFYGNAVMNTFVHINLYFSNLFGSQPIEGKLEVNLEKQTMSISTNFKGRAGEGARNLSGGERSFTTVALVLAVWNKLLVPLYTLDEFDVFMDMTNRRKATDMLLREADSRPTNQFIFFTPHELNLAAQPHITIHKLSDPRAS
;
A
#
# COMPACT_ATOMS: atom_id res chain seq x y z
N MET A 1 30.89 86.14 88.25
CA MET A 1 29.63 85.40 87.97
C MET A 1 29.28 85.28 86.48
N ARG A 2 29.48 86.31 85.64
CA ARG A 2 29.10 86.30 84.20
C ARG A 2 29.82 85.23 83.34
N LYS A 3 31.07 84.90 83.67
CA LYS A 3 31.91 83.93 82.93
C LYS A 3 31.38 82.49 83.00
N ARG A 4 30.99 82.01 84.20
CA ARG A 4 30.45 80.65 84.41
C ARG A 4 29.09 80.38 83.74
N GLN A 5 28.26 81.41 83.56
CA GLN A 5 26.98 81.28 82.85
C GLN A 5 27.16 81.23 81.33
N LEU A 6 28.16 81.94 80.80
CA LEU A 6 28.54 81.86 79.40
C LEU A 6 29.18 80.51 79.06
N GLU A 7 30.03 79.98 79.95
CA GLU A 7 30.65 78.66 79.80
C GLU A 7 29.60 77.54 79.73
N ARG A 8 28.59 77.54 80.62
CA ARG A 8 27.49 76.55 80.57
C ARG A 8 26.63 76.64 79.31
N LYS A 9 26.31 77.86 78.85
CA LYS A 9 25.55 78.04 77.59
C LYS A 9 26.34 77.60 76.37
N LEU A 10 27.67 77.75 76.39
CA LEU A 10 28.54 77.24 75.33
C LEU A 10 28.51 75.71 75.32
N GLU A 11 28.63 75.09 76.50
CA GLU A 11 28.59 73.63 76.68
C GLU A 11 27.25 73.02 76.21
N ASP A 12 26.11 73.65 76.55
CA ASP A 12 24.77 73.23 76.09
C ASP A 12 24.56 73.39 74.57
N GLU A 13 25.14 74.43 73.96
CA GLU A 13 25.13 74.65 72.50
C GLU A 13 26.03 73.63 71.79
N GLU A 14 27.19 73.31 72.35
CA GLU A 14 28.11 72.29 71.84
C GLU A 14 27.45 70.91 71.88
N ASP A 15 26.82 70.54 72.99
CA ASP A 15 26.07 69.28 73.13
C ASP A 15 24.89 69.20 72.13
N ASN A 16 24.16 70.30 71.95
CA ASN A 16 23.06 70.36 70.97
C ASN A 16 23.57 70.28 69.52
N ALA A 17 24.67 70.95 69.20
CA ALA A 17 25.31 70.86 67.90
C ALA A 17 25.82 69.43 67.63
N GLN A 18 26.35 68.76 68.66
CA GLN A 18 26.84 67.39 68.58
C GLN A 18 25.70 66.38 68.37
N ARG A 19 24.57 66.55 69.08
CA ARG A 19 23.34 65.76 68.84
C ARG A 19 22.77 65.97 67.44
N ARG A 20 22.74 67.20 66.94
CA ARG A 20 22.30 67.50 65.56
C ARG A 20 23.22 66.85 64.54
N LYS A 21 24.53 66.90 64.75
CA LYS A 21 25.54 66.27 63.88
C LYS A 21 25.41 64.74 63.86
N GLN A 22 25.19 64.11 65.02
CA GLN A 22 24.88 62.68 65.11
C GLN A 22 23.58 62.31 64.39
N ARG A 23 22.50 63.09 64.57
CA ARG A 23 21.22 62.85 63.90
C ARG A 23 21.34 63.02 62.38
N GLN A 24 22.09 64.03 61.92
CA GLN A 24 22.37 64.26 60.50
C GLN A 24 23.19 63.12 59.91
N LYS A 25 24.19 62.61 60.65
CA LYS A 25 24.97 61.43 60.25
C LYS A 25 24.09 60.18 60.15
N GLY A 26 23.24 59.91 61.13
CA GLY A 26 22.32 58.77 61.08
C GLY A 26 21.28 58.85 59.96
N MET A 27 20.78 60.05 59.65
CA MET A 27 19.91 60.26 58.48
C MET A 27 20.66 60.07 57.16
N ALA A 28 21.92 60.50 57.07
CA ALA A 28 22.75 60.28 55.88
C ALA A 28 23.03 58.79 55.65
N GLU A 29 23.37 58.04 56.70
CA GLU A 29 23.56 56.59 56.64
C GLU A 29 22.29 55.87 56.19
N LYS A 30 21.13 56.24 56.75
CA LYS A 30 19.84 55.68 56.34
C LYS A 30 19.47 56.02 54.89
N ARG A 31 19.85 57.20 54.40
CA ARG A 31 19.65 57.59 53.00
C ARG A 31 20.50 56.73 52.06
N VAL A 32 21.77 56.49 52.40
CA VAL A 32 22.65 55.62 51.63
C VAL A 32 22.11 54.19 51.59
N GLN A 33 21.61 53.67 52.71
CA GLN A 33 20.96 52.35 52.74
C GLN A 33 19.75 52.27 51.81
N LEU A 34 18.83 53.24 51.90
CA LEU A 34 17.64 53.28 51.04
C LEU A 34 18.01 53.44 49.56
N GLU A 35 19.01 54.25 49.22
CA GLU A 35 19.50 54.40 47.85
C GLU A 35 20.09 53.09 47.31
N ALA A 36 20.85 52.35 48.12
CA ALA A 36 21.37 51.04 47.75
C ALA A 36 20.25 50.00 47.56
N GLU A 37 19.24 50.00 48.43
CA GLU A 37 18.08 49.12 48.33
C GLU A 37 17.25 49.42 47.07
N LEU A 38 17.03 50.70 46.78
CA LEU A 38 16.28 51.15 45.60
C LEU A 38 17.03 50.80 44.30
N THR A 39 18.36 50.94 44.30
CA THR A 39 19.21 50.50 43.19
C THR A 39 19.10 48.99 42.96
N THR A 40 19.09 48.20 44.04
CA THR A 40 18.91 46.74 43.99
C THR A 40 17.55 46.35 43.42
N GLN A 41 16.48 47.00 43.86
CA GLN A 41 15.12 46.74 43.37
C GLN A 41 14.95 47.14 41.90
N ARG A 42 15.53 48.28 41.49
CA ARG A 42 15.52 48.71 40.07
C ARG A 42 16.22 47.70 39.17
N LYS A 43 17.35 47.15 39.61
CA LYS A 43 18.05 46.10 38.87
C LYS A 43 17.18 44.86 38.70
N LYS A 44 16.53 44.38 39.77
CA LYS A 44 15.60 43.23 39.70
C LYS A 44 14.46 43.46 38.71
N VAL A 45 13.87 44.65 38.70
CA VAL A 45 12.79 45.01 37.76
C VAL A 45 13.30 45.04 36.32
N ALA A 46 14.50 45.60 36.09
CA ALA A 46 15.11 45.63 34.77
C ALA A 46 15.41 44.22 34.25
N ASP A 47 16.00 43.35 35.08
CA ASP A 47 16.30 41.97 34.74
C ASP A 47 15.01 41.18 34.41
N ALA A 48 13.96 41.36 35.21
CA ALA A 48 12.66 40.73 34.97
C ALA A 48 11.97 41.24 33.69
N ALA A 49 12.07 42.54 33.40
CA ALA A 49 11.53 43.12 32.17
C ALA A 49 12.27 42.62 30.93
N ALA A 50 13.61 42.50 31.01
CA ALA A 50 14.43 41.94 29.95
C ALA A 50 14.04 40.47 29.67
N ALA A 51 13.89 39.66 30.72
CA ALA A 51 13.46 38.27 30.58
C ALA A 51 12.05 38.14 29.97
N ALA A 52 11.11 39.01 30.36
CA ALA A 52 9.75 39.00 29.81
C ALA A 52 9.73 39.35 28.31
N ASN A 53 10.54 40.32 27.87
CA ASN A 53 10.63 40.72 26.46
C ASN A 53 11.17 39.61 25.53
N VAL A 54 11.91 38.64 26.08
CA VAL A 54 12.34 37.44 25.30
C VAL A 54 11.15 36.56 24.94
N VAL A 55 10.15 36.49 25.82
CA VAL A 55 8.95 35.64 25.63
C VAL A 55 7.92 36.34 24.73
N GLY A 56 7.88 37.67 24.72
CA GLY A 56 7.05 38.45 23.82
C GLY A 56 7.00 39.93 24.20
N GLU A 57 6.46 40.75 23.29
CA GLU A 57 6.30 42.18 23.53
C GLU A 57 5.32 42.47 24.67
N ARG A 58 5.59 43.53 25.44
CA ARG A 58 4.71 43.97 26.51
C ARG A 58 3.38 44.45 25.94
N VAL A 59 2.31 43.73 26.28
CA VAL A 59 0.94 44.15 25.96
C VAL A 59 0.50 45.24 26.94
N ASN A 60 0.14 46.41 26.42
CA ASN A 60 -0.48 47.46 27.22
C ASN A 60 -1.89 47.02 27.63
N THR A 61 -2.14 46.90 28.93
CA THR A 61 -3.40 46.41 29.49
C THR A 61 -3.85 47.28 30.66
N GLN A 62 -5.15 47.53 30.73
CA GLN A 62 -5.80 48.18 31.87
C GLN A 62 -6.31 47.17 32.90
N LYS A 63 -6.24 45.86 32.59
CA LYS A 63 -6.66 44.79 33.51
C LYS A 63 -5.63 44.65 34.64
N ASP A 64 -6.13 44.43 35.85
CA ASP A 64 -5.26 44.14 36.98
C ASP A 64 -4.62 42.75 36.87
N ARG A 65 -3.50 42.55 37.57
CA ARG A 65 -2.74 41.29 37.54
C ARG A 65 -3.60 40.07 37.90
N SER A 66 -4.51 40.19 38.87
CA SER A 66 -5.35 39.07 39.30
C SER A 66 -6.35 38.67 38.22
N SER A 67 -6.92 39.64 37.50
CA SER A 67 -7.81 39.35 36.38
C SER A 67 -7.10 38.62 35.24
N ILE A 68 -5.86 39.01 34.93
CA ILE A 68 -5.07 38.36 33.87
C ILE A 68 -4.73 36.92 34.27
N LEU A 69 -4.31 36.69 35.52
CA LEU A 69 -4.00 35.34 36.01
C LEU A 69 -5.23 34.43 35.99
N ARG A 70 -6.41 34.93 36.40
CA ARG A 70 -7.67 34.18 36.30
C ARG A 70 -8.00 33.79 34.85
N GLU A 71 -7.75 34.69 33.90
CA GLU A 71 -8.02 34.41 32.49
C GLU A 71 -7.05 33.38 31.90
N ILE A 72 -5.76 33.45 32.26
CA ILE A 72 -4.75 32.43 31.91
C ILE A 72 -5.15 31.07 32.48
N GLU A 73 -5.56 31.02 33.75
CA GLU A 73 -5.96 29.78 34.41
C GLU A 73 -7.22 29.17 33.77
N ARG A 74 -8.19 30.01 33.39
CA ARG A 74 -9.35 29.61 32.60
C ARG A 74 -8.94 29.04 31.24
N GLN A 75 -8.06 29.72 30.50
CA GLN A 75 -7.59 29.25 29.19
C GLN A 75 -6.82 27.92 29.31
N ASN A 76 -5.94 27.79 30.30
CA ASN A 76 -5.22 26.55 30.57
C ASN A 76 -6.17 25.39 30.91
N SER A 77 -7.25 25.68 31.64
CA SER A 77 -8.28 24.67 31.94
C SER A 77 -9.00 24.20 30.68
N VAL A 78 -9.32 25.12 29.75
CA VAL A 78 -9.92 24.79 28.46
C VAL A 78 -8.96 23.99 27.58
N ILE A 79 -7.68 24.41 27.48
CA ILE A 79 -6.64 23.70 26.73
C ILE A 79 -6.49 22.27 27.26
N LYS A 80 -6.52 22.09 28.58
CA LYS A 80 -6.45 20.76 29.20
C LYS A 80 -7.61 19.85 28.77
N ILE A 81 -8.84 20.38 28.74
CA ILE A 81 -10.02 19.62 28.30
C ILE A 81 -9.90 19.26 26.81
N LEU A 82 -9.57 20.25 25.96
CA LEU A 82 -9.42 20.01 24.52
C LEU A 82 -8.32 19.00 24.20
N ASN A 83 -7.20 19.02 24.93
CA ASN A 83 -6.14 18.04 24.75
C ASN A 83 -6.58 16.62 25.12
N ALA A 84 -7.37 16.46 26.19
CA ALA A 84 -7.91 15.16 26.57
C ALA A 84 -8.89 14.63 25.52
N GLU A 85 -9.79 15.48 25.01
CA GLU A 85 -10.72 15.11 23.94
C GLU A 85 -10.00 14.78 22.63
N LEU A 86 -8.90 15.48 22.31
CA LEU A 86 -8.08 15.21 21.15
C LEU A 86 -7.30 13.89 21.29
N GLU A 87 -6.90 13.51 22.50
CA GLU A 87 -6.30 12.22 22.81
C GLU A 87 -7.32 11.08 22.58
N ASP A 88 -8.55 11.22 23.08
CA ASP A 88 -9.64 10.26 22.86
C ASP A 88 -9.92 10.05 21.36
N VAL A 89 -10.01 11.14 20.58
CA VAL A 89 -10.20 11.08 19.12
C VAL A 89 -9.04 10.35 18.43
N ASN A 90 -7.80 10.59 18.87
CA ASN A 90 -6.63 9.93 18.31
C ASN A 90 -6.61 8.44 18.61
N VAL A 91 -7.04 8.02 19.81
CA VAL A 91 -7.19 6.60 20.17
C VAL A 91 -8.20 5.92 19.25
N VAL A 92 -9.40 6.49 19.10
CA VAL A 92 -10.45 5.93 18.22
C VAL A 92 -9.96 5.86 16.77
N LYS A 93 -9.25 6.89 16.29
CA LYS A 93 -8.68 6.91 14.94
C LYS A 93 -7.63 5.82 14.75
N ALA A 94 -6.75 5.62 15.73
CA ALA A 94 -5.73 4.56 15.69
C ALA A 94 -6.36 3.17 15.66
N GLU A 95 -7.39 2.93 16.48
CA GLU A 95 -8.17 1.68 16.49
C GLU A 95 -8.85 1.42 15.15
N LEU A 96 -9.48 2.45 14.56
CA LEU A 96 -10.13 2.34 13.25
C LEU A 96 -9.13 2.00 12.14
N VAL A 97 -7.96 2.65 12.14
CA VAL A 97 -6.89 2.36 11.18
C VAL A 97 -6.38 0.92 11.34
N ALA A 98 -6.15 0.47 12.58
CA ALA A 98 -5.71 -0.89 12.86
C ALA A 98 -6.74 -1.94 12.40
N LYS A 99 -8.01 -1.70 12.68
CA LYS A 99 -9.13 -2.56 12.22
C LYS A 99 -9.19 -2.64 10.70
N ASN A 100 -9.18 -1.48 10.02
CA ASN A 100 -9.23 -1.43 8.56
C ASN A 100 -8.03 -2.14 7.93
N LEU A 101 -6.83 -1.99 8.50
CA LEU A 101 -5.63 -2.66 7.99
C LEU A 101 -5.74 -4.19 8.12
N ALA A 102 -6.25 -4.68 9.26
CA ALA A 102 -6.48 -6.11 9.47
C ALA A 102 -7.52 -6.69 8.50
N GLU A 103 -8.62 -5.97 8.26
CA GLU A 103 -9.65 -6.37 7.28
C GLU A 103 -9.11 -6.40 5.84
N ILE A 104 -8.29 -5.42 5.47
CA ILE A 104 -7.62 -5.39 4.16
C ILE A 104 -6.65 -6.57 4.04
N GLU A 105 -5.84 -6.84 5.06
CA GLU A 105 -4.89 -7.94 5.04
C GLU A 105 -5.58 -9.30 4.88
N ASP A 106 -6.65 -9.54 5.66
CA ASP A 106 -7.46 -10.76 5.55
C ASP A 106 -8.12 -10.87 4.16
N SER A 107 -8.69 -9.77 3.65
CA SER A 107 -9.27 -9.71 2.31
C SER A 107 -8.25 -10.02 1.21
N MET A 108 -7.01 -9.53 1.35
CA MET A 108 -5.92 -9.78 0.40
C MET A 108 -5.45 -11.24 0.45
N LYS A 109 -5.29 -11.81 1.66
CA LYS A 109 -4.95 -13.24 1.83
C LYS A 109 -5.99 -14.14 1.18
N LYS A 110 -7.27 -13.86 1.43
CA LYS A 110 -8.40 -14.58 0.81
C LYS A 110 -8.37 -14.48 -0.71
N ARG A 111 -8.12 -13.29 -1.27
CA ARG A 111 -8.02 -13.08 -2.72
C ARG A 111 -6.87 -13.87 -3.33
N VAL A 112 -5.67 -13.77 -2.77
CA VAL A 112 -4.49 -14.49 -3.27
C VAL A 112 -4.74 -16.00 -3.26
N SER A 113 -5.27 -16.55 -2.16
CA SER A 113 -5.63 -17.97 -2.07
C SER A 113 -6.70 -18.36 -3.10
N PHE A 114 -7.75 -17.55 -3.24
CA PHE A 114 -8.81 -17.79 -4.21
C PHE A 114 -8.30 -17.81 -5.65
N TYR A 115 -7.48 -16.84 -6.05
CA TYR A 115 -6.86 -16.81 -7.37
C TYR A 115 -5.96 -18.02 -7.61
N GLY A 116 -5.13 -18.39 -6.63
CA GLY A 116 -4.30 -19.59 -6.71
C GLY A 116 -5.14 -20.86 -6.95
N ASN A 117 -6.22 -21.02 -6.20
CA ASN A 117 -7.15 -22.14 -6.37
C ASN A 117 -7.88 -22.10 -7.72
N ALA A 118 -8.32 -20.94 -8.18
CA ALA A 118 -9.01 -20.79 -9.47
C ALA A 118 -8.10 -21.14 -10.64
N VAL A 119 -6.85 -20.68 -10.61
CA VAL A 119 -5.83 -21.03 -11.62
C VAL A 119 -5.55 -22.54 -11.58
N MET A 120 -5.32 -23.10 -10.40
CA MET A 120 -5.05 -24.54 -10.27
C MET A 120 -6.23 -25.39 -10.75
N ASN A 121 -7.47 -25.03 -10.38
CA ASN A 121 -8.68 -25.72 -10.86
C ASN A 121 -8.80 -25.64 -12.38
N THR A 122 -8.51 -24.48 -12.97
CA THR A 122 -8.49 -24.32 -14.43
C THR A 122 -7.51 -25.29 -15.08
N PHE A 123 -6.28 -25.39 -14.55
CA PHE A 123 -5.28 -26.32 -15.05
C PHE A 123 -5.66 -27.79 -14.86
N VAL A 124 -6.24 -28.16 -13.72
CA VAL A 124 -6.74 -29.53 -13.49
C VAL A 124 -7.76 -29.90 -14.55
N HIS A 125 -8.70 -29.01 -14.86
CA HIS A 125 -9.68 -29.27 -15.91
C HIS A 125 -9.05 -29.34 -17.31
N ILE A 126 -8.12 -28.45 -17.64
CA ILE A 126 -7.41 -28.49 -18.92
C ILE A 126 -6.65 -29.81 -19.05
N ASN A 127 -5.95 -30.24 -18.00
CA ASN A 127 -5.23 -31.51 -17.98
C ASN A 127 -6.15 -32.71 -18.15
N LEU A 128 -7.27 -32.76 -17.41
CA LEU A 128 -8.27 -33.82 -17.57
C LEU A 128 -8.83 -33.87 -19.00
N TYR A 129 -9.14 -32.72 -19.59
CA TYR A 129 -9.62 -32.65 -20.96
C TYR A 129 -8.54 -33.12 -21.94
N PHE A 130 -7.31 -32.64 -21.78
CA PHE A 130 -6.16 -33.03 -22.58
C PHE A 130 -5.92 -34.54 -22.55
N SER A 131 -5.92 -35.16 -21.37
CA SER A 131 -5.79 -36.62 -21.24
C SER A 131 -6.95 -37.36 -21.92
N ASN A 132 -8.18 -36.85 -21.80
CA ASN A 132 -9.37 -37.48 -22.38
C ASN A 132 -9.46 -37.36 -23.91
N LEU A 133 -8.86 -36.32 -24.50
CA LEU A 133 -8.84 -36.10 -25.95
C LEU A 133 -8.17 -37.24 -26.72
N PHE A 134 -7.26 -37.98 -26.08
CA PHE A 134 -6.63 -39.16 -26.67
C PHE A 134 -7.53 -40.41 -26.64
N GLY A 135 -8.57 -40.43 -25.80
CA GLY A 135 -9.61 -41.46 -25.77
C GLY A 135 -9.06 -42.89 -25.56
N SER A 136 -9.53 -43.85 -26.37
CA SER A 136 -9.10 -45.26 -26.32
C SER A 136 -7.78 -45.52 -27.05
N GLN A 137 -7.03 -44.47 -27.43
CA GLN A 137 -5.77 -44.64 -28.13
C GLN A 137 -4.67 -45.06 -27.15
N PRO A 138 -3.62 -45.77 -27.60
CA PRO A 138 -2.42 -46.02 -26.79
C PRO A 138 -1.54 -44.76 -26.75
N ILE A 139 -2.15 -43.62 -26.41
CA ILE A 139 -1.52 -42.32 -26.23
C ILE A 139 -1.96 -41.80 -24.87
N GLU A 140 -1.02 -41.67 -23.95
CA GLU A 140 -1.28 -41.01 -22.66
C GLU A 140 -0.69 -39.61 -22.71
N GLY A 141 -1.52 -38.59 -22.49
CA GLY A 141 -1.09 -37.21 -22.39
C GLY A 141 -1.24 -36.67 -20.98
N LYS A 142 -0.22 -35.96 -20.48
CA LYS A 142 -0.23 -35.30 -19.18
C LYS A 142 0.39 -33.92 -19.26
N LEU A 143 -0.31 -32.96 -18.67
CA LEU A 143 0.13 -31.60 -18.42
C LEU A 143 0.48 -31.46 -16.93
N GLU A 144 1.67 -30.98 -16.63
CA GLU A 144 2.08 -30.65 -15.27
C GLU A 144 2.44 -29.17 -15.20
N VAL A 145 1.93 -28.48 -14.17
CA VAL A 145 2.16 -27.06 -13.97
C VAL A 145 2.87 -26.85 -12.64
N ASN A 146 3.90 -26.01 -12.69
CA ASN A 146 4.56 -25.50 -11.50
C ASN A 146 4.31 -23.99 -11.43
N LEU A 147 3.39 -23.59 -10.54
CA LEU A 147 3.01 -22.18 -10.36
C LEU A 147 4.13 -21.35 -9.74
N GLU A 148 4.98 -21.93 -8.90
CA GLU A 148 6.13 -21.24 -8.28
C GLU A 148 7.18 -20.86 -9.32
N LYS A 149 7.48 -21.79 -10.24
CA LYS A 149 8.45 -21.62 -11.32
C LYS A 149 7.83 -20.99 -12.58
N GLN A 150 6.51 -20.82 -12.61
CA GLN A 150 5.74 -20.37 -13.77
C GLN A 150 6.02 -21.21 -15.02
N THR A 151 6.12 -22.53 -14.85
CA THR A 151 6.38 -23.46 -15.95
C THR A 151 5.25 -24.45 -16.13
N MET A 152 5.08 -24.90 -17.38
CA MET A 152 4.22 -26.04 -17.73
C MET A 152 5.05 -27.03 -18.54
N SER A 153 4.99 -28.31 -18.18
CA SER A 153 5.54 -29.41 -18.95
C SER A 153 4.42 -30.20 -19.61
N ILE A 154 4.71 -30.67 -20.82
CA ILE A 154 3.82 -31.51 -21.61
C ILE A 154 4.55 -32.82 -21.84
N SER A 155 3.88 -33.91 -21.48
CA SER A 155 4.38 -35.27 -21.70
C SER A 155 3.33 -36.08 -22.42
N THR A 156 3.76 -36.84 -23.42
CA THR A 156 2.89 -37.72 -24.20
C THR A 156 3.61 -39.02 -24.49
N ASN A 157 2.97 -40.15 -24.20
CA ASN A 157 3.50 -41.48 -24.46
C ASN A 157 2.81 -42.08 -25.68
N PHE A 158 3.45 -42.06 -26.84
CA PHE A 158 2.94 -42.72 -28.04
C PHE A 158 3.44 -44.17 -28.10
N LYS A 159 2.52 -45.14 -28.19
CA LYS A 159 2.81 -46.55 -28.48
C LYS A 159 3.87 -47.20 -27.54
N GLY A 160 3.84 -46.86 -26.25
CA GLY A 160 4.74 -47.47 -25.25
C GLY A 160 6.14 -46.86 -25.14
N ARG A 161 6.40 -45.74 -25.83
CA ARG A 161 7.57 -44.88 -25.57
C ARG A 161 7.31 -44.02 -24.31
N ALA A 162 7.32 -44.68 -23.16
CA ALA A 162 7.01 -44.07 -21.88
C ALA A 162 8.02 -42.97 -21.51
N GLY A 163 7.53 -41.79 -21.11
CA GLY A 163 8.33 -40.76 -20.45
C GLY A 163 9.13 -39.83 -21.37
N GLU A 164 8.94 -39.89 -22.68
CA GLU A 164 9.58 -38.96 -23.60
C GLU A 164 8.92 -37.57 -23.55
N GLY A 165 9.66 -36.54 -23.15
CA GLY A 165 9.19 -35.16 -23.23
C GLY A 165 8.92 -34.77 -24.69
N ALA A 166 8.10 -33.74 -24.91
CA ALA A 166 7.66 -33.30 -26.26
C ALA A 166 8.80 -33.09 -27.30
N ARG A 167 10.05 -32.93 -26.84
CA ARG A 167 11.26 -32.81 -27.67
C ARG A 167 11.62 -34.10 -28.44
N ASN A 168 11.27 -35.28 -27.92
CA ASN A 168 11.63 -36.57 -28.51
C ASN A 168 10.56 -37.14 -29.47
N LEU A 169 9.40 -36.48 -29.54
CA LEU A 169 8.32 -36.81 -30.48
C LEU A 169 8.73 -36.59 -31.94
N SER A 170 8.13 -37.33 -32.86
CA SER A 170 8.22 -37.00 -34.30
C SER A 170 7.51 -35.67 -34.60
N GLY A 171 7.79 -35.06 -35.77
CA GLY A 171 7.12 -33.82 -36.19
C GLY A 171 5.59 -33.94 -36.24
N GLY A 172 5.09 -35.11 -36.68
CA GLY A 172 3.65 -35.39 -36.70
C GLY A 172 3.04 -35.61 -35.32
N GLU A 173 3.73 -36.30 -34.41
CA GLU A 173 3.27 -36.49 -33.03
C GLU A 173 3.26 -35.18 -32.25
N ARG A 174 4.28 -34.31 -32.46
CA ARG A 174 4.27 -32.95 -31.90
C ARG A 174 3.06 -32.17 -32.39
N SER A 175 2.82 -32.14 -33.70
CA SER A 175 1.69 -31.40 -34.27
C SER A 175 0.36 -31.93 -33.74
N PHE A 176 0.22 -33.26 -33.59
CA PHE A 176 -0.99 -33.88 -33.07
C PHE A 176 -1.22 -33.51 -31.60
N THR A 177 -0.15 -33.57 -30.81
CA THR A 177 -0.15 -33.13 -29.41
C THR A 177 -0.51 -31.65 -29.28
N THR A 178 -0.02 -30.80 -30.18
CA THR A 178 -0.35 -29.37 -30.21
C THR A 178 -1.83 -29.14 -30.46
N VAL A 179 -2.44 -29.84 -31.42
CA VAL A 179 -3.90 -29.75 -31.65
C VAL A 179 -4.69 -30.16 -30.41
N ALA A 180 -4.31 -31.26 -29.76
CA ALA A 180 -4.93 -31.69 -28.51
C ALA A 180 -4.78 -30.65 -27.39
N LEU A 181 -3.62 -30.00 -27.28
CA LEU A 181 -3.38 -28.94 -26.30
C LEU A 181 -4.27 -27.72 -26.58
N VAL A 182 -4.36 -27.29 -27.85
CA VAL A 182 -5.21 -26.15 -28.24
C VAL A 182 -6.66 -26.41 -27.87
N LEU A 183 -7.18 -27.61 -28.18
CA LEU A 183 -8.54 -28.02 -27.80
C LEU A 183 -8.75 -28.01 -26.28
N ALA A 184 -7.77 -28.51 -25.51
CA ALA A 184 -7.84 -28.48 -24.05
C ALA A 184 -7.87 -27.06 -23.47
N VAL A 185 -7.14 -26.12 -24.06
CA VAL A 185 -7.21 -24.71 -23.67
C VAL A 185 -8.54 -24.09 -24.10
N TRP A 186 -9.01 -24.37 -25.32
CA TRP A 186 -10.32 -23.93 -25.80
C TRP A 186 -11.47 -24.40 -24.92
N ASN A 187 -11.34 -25.52 -24.19
CA ASN A 187 -12.30 -25.95 -23.16
C ASN A 187 -12.58 -24.87 -22.10
N LYS A 188 -11.61 -24.00 -21.81
CA LYS A 188 -11.74 -22.93 -20.81
C LYS A 188 -11.86 -21.53 -21.41
N LEU A 189 -11.65 -21.37 -22.71
CA LEU A 189 -11.81 -20.09 -23.39
C LEU A 189 -13.26 -19.91 -23.85
N LEU A 190 -13.86 -18.78 -23.48
CA LEU A 190 -15.20 -18.37 -23.89
C LEU A 190 -15.10 -17.26 -24.94
N VAL A 191 -14.79 -17.62 -26.18
CA VAL A 191 -14.70 -16.69 -27.31
C VAL A 191 -15.66 -17.13 -28.43
N PRO A 192 -16.27 -16.20 -29.19
CA PRO A 192 -17.27 -16.55 -30.19
C PRO A 192 -16.69 -17.18 -31.46
N LEU A 193 -15.39 -16.97 -31.74
CA LEU A 193 -14.72 -17.41 -32.96
C LEU A 193 -13.40 -18.13 -32.62
N TYR A 194 -13.18 -19.29 -33.24
CA TYR A 194 -11.96 -20.07 -33.14
C TYR A 194 -11.37 -20.31 -34.53
N THR A 195 -10.07 -20.12 -34.67
CA THR A 195 -9.38 -20.28 -35.96
C THR A 195 -8.10 -21.08 -35.81
N LEU A 196 -7.84 -21.99 -36.75
CA LEU A 196 -6.54 -22.68 -36.88
C LEU A 196 -6.10 -22.69 -38.34
N ASP A 197 -4.80 -22.55 -38.54
CA ASP A 197 -4.15 -22.59 -39.85
C ASP A 197 -3.04 -23.63 -39.85
N GLU A 198 -2.83 -24.28 -41.00
CA GLU A 198 -1.79 -25.28 -41.27
C GLU A 198 -1.67 -26.38 -40.20
N PHE A 199 -2.77 -26.70 -39.53
CA PHE A 199 -2.74 -27.57 -38.34
C PHE A 199 -2.30 -29.01 -38.66
N ASP A 200 -2.41 -29.45 -39.91
CA ASP A 200 -2.16 -30.83 -40.33
C ASP A 200 -0.87 -31.03 -41.15
N VAL A 201 -0.07 -29.98 -41.36
CA VAL A 201 1.03 -29.99 -42.35
C VAL A 201 2.07 -31.06 -42.10
N PHE A 202 2.45 -31.25 -40.84
CA PHE A 202 3.48 -32.23 -40.46
C PHE A 202 2.91 -33.60 -40.07
N MET A 203 1.60 -33.80 -40.19
CA MET A 203 0.95 -35.05 -39.80
C MET A 203 0.89 -36.04 -40.94
N ASP A 204 1.09 -37.33 -40.62
CA ASP A 204 0.71 -38.42 -41.51
C ASP A 204 -0.82 -38.49 -41.68
N MET A 205 -1.28 -39.28 -42.64
CA MET A 205 -2.71 -39.42 -42.96
C MET A 205 -3.54 -39.91 -41.76
N THR A 206 -2.95 -40.73 -40.88
CA THR A 206 -3.65 -41.30 -39.72
C THR A 206 -3.87 -40.25 -38.63
N ASN A 207 -2.82 -39.53 -38.24
CA ASN A 207 -2.88 -38.48 -37.23
C ASN A 207 -3.66 -37.27 -37.74
N ARG A 208 -3.56 -36.95 -39.02
CA ARG A 208 -4.35 -35.88 -39.66
C ARG A 208 -5.85 -36.14 -39.57
N ARG A 209 -6.29 -37.35 -39.93
CA ARG A 209 -7.70 -37.71 -39.84
C ARG A 209 -8.20 -37.59 -38.40
N LYS A 210 -7.44 -38.10 -37.45
CA LYS A 210 -7.77 -38.00 -36.02
C LYS A 210 -7.85 -36.55 -35.53
N ALA A 211 -6.87 -35.71 -35.88
CA ALA A 211 -6.87 -34.31 -35.50
C ALA A 211 -8.08 -33.58 -36.07
N THR A 212 -8.41 -33.83 -37.33
CA THR A 212 -9.61 -33.29 -37.99
C THR A 212 -10.88 -33.73 -37.27
N ASP A 213 -11.02 -35.03 -36.96
CA ASP A 213 -12.18 -35.56 -36.23
C ASP A 213 -12.32 -34.91 -34.85
N MET A 214 -11.20 -34.67 -34.13
CA MET A 214 -11.22 -34.00 -32.83
C MET A 214 -11.68 -32.54 -32.95
N LEU A 215 -11.18 -31.80 -33.95
CA LEU A 215 -11.57 -30.41 -34.21
C LEU A 215 -13.05 -30.29 -34.58
N LEU A 216 -13.55 -31.19 -35.43
CA LEU A 216 -14.96 -31.21 -35.82
C LEU A 216 -15.88 -31.55 -34.65
N ARG A 217 -15.51 -32.54 -33.81
CA ARG A 217 -16.27 -32.87 -32.60
C ARG A 217 -16.35 -31.68 -31.63
N GLU A 218 -15.26 -30.94 -31.47
CA GLU A 218 -15.27 -29.74 -30.64
C GLU A 218 -16.23 -28.69 -31.21
N ALA A 219 -16.17 -28.45 -32.52
CA ALA A 219 -17.06 -27.51 -33.20
C ALA A 219 -18.54 -27.91 -33.06
N ASP A 220 -18.85 -29.19 -33.26
CA ASP A 220 -20.20 -29.74 -33.13
C ASP A 220 -20.75 -29.60 -31.70
N SER A 221 -19.88 -29.69 -30.69
CA SER A 221 -20.28 -29.53 -29.28
C SER A 221 -20.63 -28.10 -28.88
N ARG A 222 -20.32 -27.11 -29.75
CA ARG A 222 -20.48 -25.67 -29.47
C ARG A 222 -21.26 -24.96 -30.59
N PRO A 223 -22.58 -25.20 -30.70
CA PRO A 223 -23.39 -24.68 -31.81
C PRO A 223 -23.51 -23.14 -31.83
N THR A 224 -23.17 -22.46 -30.72
CA THR A 224 -23.17 -21.00 -30.61
C THR A 224 -21.86 -20.35 -31.05
N ASN A 225 -20.86 -21.13 -31.43
CA ASN A 225 -19.50 -20.65 -31.73
C ASN A 225 -19.14 -20.94 -33.20
N GLN A 226 -18.36 -20.06 -33.81
CA GLN A 226 -17.87 -20.24 -35.16
C GLN A 226 -16.45 -20.82 -35.15
N PHE A 227 -16.20 -21.80 -36.02
CA PHE A 227 -14.89 -22.41 -36.21
C PHE A 227 -14.47 -22.24 -37.67
N ILE A 228 -13.23 -21.79 -37.88
CA ILE A 228 -12.63 -21.64 -39.21
C ILE A 228 -11.29 -22.35 -39.23
N PHE A 229 -11.16 -23.35 -40.08
CA PHE A 229 -9.93 -24.11 -40.22
C PHE A 229 -9.38 -23.93 -41.63
N PHE A 230 -8.11 -23.56 -41.70
CA PHE A 230 -7.35 -23.49 -42.94
C PHE A 230 -6.40 -24.68 -42.99
N THR A 231 -6.41 -25.37 -44.13
CA THR A 231 -5.50 -26.48 -44.41
C THR A 231 -5.13 -26.47 -45.89
N PRO A 232 -3.85 -26.71 -46.24
CA PRO A 232 -3.43 -26.90 -47.62
C PRO A 232 -3.79 -28.30 -48.15
N HIS A 233 -4.28 -29.20 -47.29
CA HIS A 233 -4.61 -30.57 -47.65
C HIS A 233 -6.09 -30.72 -47.97
N GLU A 234 -6.40 -31.62 -48.90
CA GLU A 234 -7.78 -31.99 -49.17
C GLU A 234 -8.38 -32.76 -47.97
N LEU A 235 -9.50 -32.26 -47.47
CA LEU A 235 -10.30 -32.93 -46.47
C LEU A 235 -11.33 -33.82 -47.18
N ASN A 236 -11.25 -35.13 -46.96
CA ASN A 236 -12.27 -36.07 -47.40
C ASN A 236 -13.44 -36.08 -46.39
N LEU A 237 -14.16 -34.95 -46.33
CA LEU A 237 -15.28 -34.74 -45.42
C LEU A 237 -16.57 -34.55 -46.23
N ALA A 238 -17.64 -35.23 -45.83
CA ALA A 238 -18.96 -34.97 -46.39
C ALA A 238 -19.48 -33.62 -45.88
N ALA A 239 -20.02 -32.79 -46.77
CA ALA A 239 -20.69 -31.56 -46.38
C ALA A 239 -21.89 -31.87 -45.47
N GLN A 240 -22.02 -31.11 -44.39
CA GLN A 240 -23.15 -31.17 -43.46
C GLN A 240 -23.81 -29.79 -43.39
N PRO A 241 -25.09 -29.67 -42.95
CA PRO A 241 -25.78 -28.39 -42.93
C PRO A 241 -25.04 -27.27 -42.18
N HIS A 242 -24.27 -27.62 -41.14
CA HIS A 242 -23.48 -26.71 -40.33
C HIS A 242 -21.98 -26.72 -40.64
N ILE A 243 -21.54 -27.44 -41.67
CA ILE A 243 -20.14 -27.52 -42.11
C ILE A 243 -20.05 -27.08 -43.58
N THR A 244 -19.42 -25.92 -43.81
CA THR A 244 -19.17 -25.40 -45.16
C THR A 244 -17.70 -25.59 -45.52
N ILE A 245 -17.42 -26.18 -46.68
CA ILE A 245 -16.05 -26.39 -47.20
C ILE A 245 -15.84 -25.45 -48.39
N HIS A 246 -14.88 -24.53 -48.25
CA HIS A 246 -14.47 -23.62 -49.33
C HIS A 246 -13.14 -24.09 -49.91
N LYS A 247 -13.17 -24.71 -51.10
CA LYS A 247 -11.95 -25.08 -51.83
C LYS A 247 -11.48 -23.88 -52.66
N LEU A 248 -10.28 -23.39 -52.37
CA LEU A 248 -9.65 -22.31 -53.13
C LEU A 248 -9.01 -22.86 -54.42
N SER A 249 -9.01 -22.03 -55.47
CA SER A 249 -8.30 -22.33 -56.73
C SER A 249 -6.79 -22.35 -56.51
N ASP A 250 -6.07 -23.10 -57.35
CA ASP A 250 -4.60 -23.12 -57.30
C ASP A 250 -4.07 -21.69 -57.52
N PRO A 251 -3.31 -21.11 -56.56
CA PRO A 251 -2.78 -19.76 -56.68
C PRO A 251 -1.75 -19.57 -57.79
N ARG A 252 -1.26 -20.65 -58.41
CA ARG A 252 -0.34 -20.63 -59.56
C ARG A 252 -1.05 -20.84 -60.90
N ALA A 253 -2.36 -21.03 -60.91
CA ALA A 253 -3.15 -21.22 -62.12
C ALA A 253 -3.61 -19.90 -62.79
N SER A 254 -3.12 -18.75 -62.31
CA SER A 254 -3.35 -17.41 -62.87
C SER A 254 -2.11 -16.83 -63.53
#